data_AF-A0A5P9I2J1-F1
#
_entry.id   AF-A0A5P9I2J1-F1
#
_cell.length_a   1.000
_cell.length_b   1.000
_cell.length_c   1.000
_cell.angle_alpha   90.00
_cell.angle_beta   90.00
_cell.angle_gamma   90.00
#
_symmetry.space_group_name_H-M   'P 1'
#
loop_
_entity.id
_entity.type
_entity.pdbx_description
1 polymer ?
#
loop_
_entity_poly.entity_id
_entity_poly.type
_entity_poly.pdbx_seq_one_letter_code
_entity_poly.pdbx_strand_id
1 'polypeptide(L)'
;MESLIHFPGPPLAALLLLALSTALGMAQVAKIIKVYEAKHELKHGSAGFIRGIAGWSLVAFWVMAVWFVATVIGDWWATEDLAGAMDRAWLRLRILLEIAAAIAESD
;
A
#
# COMPACT_ATOMS: atom_id res chain seq x y z
N MET A 1 -11.80 30.35 -26.74
CA MET A 1 -12.14 28.93 -26.48
C MET A 1 -10.85 28.15 -26.37
N GLU A 2 -10.02 28.52 -25.39
CA GLU A 2 -8.68 27.96 -25.20
C GLU A 2 -8.42 27.87 -23.70
N SER A 3 -8.79 26.75 -23.06
CA SER A 3 -8.29 26.38 -21.72
C SER A 3 -8.67 24.95 -21.29
N LEU A 4 -8.93 24.03 -22.23
CA LEU A 4 -9.32 22.64 -21.92
C LEU A 4 -8.17 21.65 -22.12
N ILE A 5 -6.97 22.02 -21.70
CA ILE A 5 -5.90 21.04 -21.43
C ILE A 5 -5.53 21.20 -19.96
N HIS A 6 -6.45 20.77 -19.09
CA HIS A 6 -6.10 20.49 -17.69
C HIS A 6 -5.14 19.30 -17.75
N PHE A 7 -3.89 19.47 -17.33
CA PHE A 7 -2.93 18.37 -17.27
C PHE A 7 -3.56 17.24 -16.43
N PRO A 8 -3.83 16.05 -17.00
CA PRO A 8 -4.60 15.00 -16.32
C PRO A 8 -3.72 14.24 -15.30
N GLY A 9 -2.85 14.96 -14.57
CA GLY A 9 -1.86 14.40 -13.68
C GLY A 9 -2.45 13.49 -12.61
N PRO A 10 -3.38 13.96 -11.75
CA PRO A 10 -3.92 13.12 -10.67
C PRO A 10 -4.77 11.94 -11.16
N PRO A 11 -5.64 12.06 -12.20
CA PRO A 11 -6.37 10.92 -12.76
C PRO A 11 -5.43 9.87 -13.36
N LEU A 12 -4.39 10.28 -14.08
CA LEU A 12 -3.38 9.36 -14.61
C LEU A 12 -2.62 8.66 -13.48
N ALA A 13 -2.24 9.39 -12.43
CA ALA A 13 -1.59 8.81 -11.26
C ALA A 13 -2.50 7.79 -10.54
N ALA A 14 -3.80 8.08 -10.43
CA ALA A 14 -4.77 7.15 -9.85
C ALA A 14 -4.93 5.88 -10.70
N LEU A 15 -4.99 6.00 -12.02
CA LEU A 15 -5.04 4.85 -12.94
C LEU A 15 -3.77 4.00 -12.87
N LEU A 16 -2.60 4.64 -12.80
CA LEU A 16 -1.32 3.95 -12.61
C LEU A 16 -1.27 3.24 -11.26
N LEU A 17 -1.70 3.91 -10.19
CA LEU A 17 -1.78 3.29 -8.86
C LEU A 17 -2.70 2.07 -8.89
N LEU A 18 -3.89 2.17 -9.52
CA LEU A 18 -4.83 1.07 -9.64
C LEU A 18 -4.23 -0.11 -10.41
N ALA A 19 -3.58 0.13 -11.55
CA ALA A 19 -2.97 -0.91 -12.37
C ALA A 19 -1.86 -1.63 -11.60
N LEU A 20 -0.96 -0.87 -10.95
CA LEU A 20 0.15 -1.43 -10.16
C LEU A 20 -0.34 -2.14 -8.89
N SER A 21 -1.31 -1.56 -8.18
CA SER A 21 -1.90 -2.15 -6.98
C SER A 21 -2.58 -3.47 -7.27
N THR A 22 -3.29 -3.55 -8.41
CA THR A 22 -3.98 -4.75 -8.85
C THR A 22 -2.99 -5.84 -9.26
N ALA A 23 -1.98 -5.51 -10.07
CA ALA A 23 -0.99 -6.48 -10.51
C ALA A 23 -0.21 -7.09 -9.34
N LEU A 24 0.25 -6.25 -8.41
CA LEU A 24 1.02 -6.70 -7.25
C LEU A 24 0.14 -7.40 -6.21
N GLY A 25 -1.09 -6.92 -5.99
CA GLY A 25 -2.08 -7.58 -5.14
C GLY A 25 -2.43 -8.98 -5.64
N MET A 26 -2.65 -9.13 -6.95
CA MET A 26 -2.95 -10.43 -7.57
C MET A 26 -1.81 -11.43 -7.39
N ALA A 27 -0.55 -10.98 -7.49
CA ALA A 27 0.61 -11.83 -7.24
C ALA A 27 0.65 -12.35 -5.80
N GLN A 28 0.30 -11.53 -4.80
CA GLN A 28 0.23 -11.97 -3.41
C GLN A 28 -0.92 -12.97 -3.17
N VAL A 29 -2.10 -12.70 -3.76
CA VAL A 29 -3.26 -13.62 -3.67
C VAL A 29 -2.92 -14.98 -4.28
N ALA A 30 -2.31 -15.01 -5.47
CA ALA A 30 -1.88 -16.25 -6.11
C ALA A 30 -0.87 -17.04 -5.25
N LYS A 31 0.01 -16.33 -4.53
CA LYS A 31 0.96 -16.94 -3.60
C LYS A 31 0.24 -17.55 -2.40
N ILE A 32 -0.76 -16.87 -1.85
CA ILE A 32 -1.58 -17.39 -0.73
C ILE A 32 -2.35 -18.63 -1.17
N ILE A 33 -2.98 -18.61 -2.35
CA ILE A 33 -3.73 -19.75 -2.89
C ILE A 33 -2.82 -20.99 -3.02
N LYS A 34 -1.64 -20.84 -3.63
CA LYS A 34 -0.66 -21.94 -3.75
C LYS A 34 -0.25 -22.52 -2.41
N VAL A 35 -0.01 -21.65 -1.42
CA VAL A 35 0.34 -22.08 -0.05
C VAL A 35 -0.84 -22.80 0.60
N TYR A 36 -2.07 -22.36 0.36
CA TYR A 36 -3.29 -22.98 0.89
C TYR A 36 -3.56 -24.35 0.27
N GLU A 37 -3.42 -24.50 -1.05
CA GLU A 37 -3.52 -25.79 -1.75
C GLU A 37 -2.46 -26.77 -1.25
N ALA A 38 -1.19 -26.34 -1.15
CA ALA A 38 -0.12 -27.16 -0.60
C ALA A 38 -0.36 -27.56 0.87
N LYS A 39 -1.13 -26.77 1.63
CA LYS A 39 -1.52 -27.08 3.01
C LYS A 39 -2.56 -28.19 3.08
N HIS A 40 -3.43 -28.29 2.08
CA HIS A 40 -4.48 -29.30 2.04
C HIS A 40 -3.93 -30.73 1.84
N GLU A 41 -2.69 -30.85 1.35
CA GLU A 41 -1.97 -32.11 1.18
C GLU A 41 -1.05 -32.49 2.36
N LEU A 42 -0.82 -31.60 3.34
CA LEU A 42 0.20 -31.80 4.38
C LEU A 42 -0.38 -31.83 5.81
N LYS A 43 0.00 -32.87 6.56
CA LYS A 43 -0.38 -33.12 7.97
C LYS A 43 -0.14 -31.91 8.89
N HIS A 44 -1.10 -31.65 9.79
CA HIS A 44 -1.04 -30.63 10.85
C HIS A 44 0.28 -30.76 11.66
N GLY A 45 1.19 -29.78 11.52
CA GLY A 45 2.44 -29.71 12.30
C GLY A 45 3.68 -29.22 11.55
N SER A 46 3.64 -29.06 10.23
CA SER A 46 4.82 -28.62 9.43
C SER A 46 5.03 -27.10 9.41
N ALA A 47 6.28 -26.67 9.16
CA ALA A 47 6.79 -25.29 9.05
C ALA A 47 6.02 -24.35 8.09
N GLY A 48 4.97 -24.83 7.43
CA GLY A 48 4.02 -24.03 6.65
C GLY A 48 3.17 -23.06 7.48
N PHE A 49 2.99 -23.29 8.79
CA PHE A 49 2.22 -22.35 9.65
C PHE A 49 2.94 -21.01 9.81
N ILE A 50 4.26 -21.02 10.02
CA ILE A 50 5.08 -19.80 10.14
C ILE A 50 5.17 -19.06 8.78
N ARG A 51 5.23 -19.79 7.66
CA ARG A 51 5.18 -19.18 6.31
C ARG A 51 3.81 -18.59 5.96
N GLY A 52 2.73 -19.10 6.53
CA GLY A 52 1.38 -18.55 6.36
C GLY A 52 1.25 -17.14 6.96
N ILE A 53 1.77 -16.92 8.15
CA ILE A 53 1.73 -15.61 8.85
C ILE A 53 2.62 -14.57 8.15
N ALA A 54 3.79 -14.97 7.65
CA ALA A 54 4.67 -14.09 6.87
C ALA A 54 4.05 -13.61 5.55
N GLY A 55 3.07 -14.34 5.00
CA GLY A 55 2.31 -13.88 3.83
C GLY A 55 1.39 -12.71 4.14
N TRP A 56 0.78 -12.70 5.33
CA TRP A 56 -0.16 -11.66 5.74
C TRP A 56 0.50 -10.34 6.13
N SER A 57 1.68 -10.37 6.75
CA SER A 57 2.43 -9.14 7.06
C SER A 57 2.80 -8.37 5.79
N LEU A 58 3.18 -9.08 4.72
CA LEU A 58 3.46 -8.49 3.42
C LEU A 58 2.20 -7.86 2.79
N VAL A 59 1.04 -8.51 2.91
CA VAL A 59 -0.24 -7.96 2.43
C VAL A 59 -0.62 -6.71 3.23
N ALA A 60 -0.49 -6.72 4.56
CA ALA A 60 -0.78 -5.56 5.39
C ALA A 60 0.14 -4.37 5.04
N PHE A 61 1.44 -4.61 4.90
CA PHE A 61 2.39 -3.60 4.44
C PHE A 61 2.05 -3.07 3.05
N TRP A 62 1.66 -3.95 2.12
CA TRP A 62 1.23 -3.56 0.77
C TRP A 62 0.01 -2.66 0.78
N VAL A 63 -1.03 -3.01 1.55
CA VAL A 63 -2.26 -2.21 1.69
C VAL A 63 -1.92 -0.84 2.27
N MET A 64 -1.06 -0.78 3.29
CA MET A 64 -0.61 0.49 3.88
C MET A 64 0.12 1.37 2.87
N ALA A 65 1.01 0.79 2.05
CA ALA A 65 1.73 1.52 1.01
C ALA A 65 0.77 2.10 -0.06
N VAL A 66 -0.15 1.27 -0.58
CA VAL A 66 -1.13 1.72 -1.58
C VAL A 66 -2.04 2.81 -1.00
N TRP A 67 -2.53 2.62 0.22
CA TRP A 67 -3.34 3.62 0.92
C TRP A 67 -2.58 4.94 1.09
N PHE A 68 -1.32 4.89 1.52
CA PHE A 68 -0.50 6.09 1.66
C PHE A 68 -0.37 6.84 0.33
N VAL A 69 -0.03 6.16 -0.77
CA VAL A 69 0.08 6.79 -2.09
C VAL A 69 -1.27 7.36 -2.56
N ALA A 70 -2.38 6.64 -2.33
CA ALA A 70 -3.72 7.11 -2.68
C ALA A 70 -4.07 8.43 -1.99
N THR A 71 -3.70 8.59 -0.71
CA THR A 71 -3.95 9.85 0.02
C THR A 71 -3.12 11.03 -0.51
N VAL A 72 -1.91 10.78 -1.04
CA VAL A 72 -1.11 11.84 -1.70
C VAL A 72 -1.76 12.29 -3.01
N ILE A 73 -2.24 11.33 -3.81
CA ILE A 73 -2.94 11.63 -5.07
C ILE A 73 -4.25 12.38 -4.79
N GLY A 74 -5.01 11.97 -3.76
CA GLY A 74 -6.24 12.64 -3.37
C GLY A 74 -6.01 14.08 -2.89
N ASP A 75 -4.96 14.30 -2.09
CA ASP A 75 -4.57 15.64 -1.62
C ASP A 75 -4.07 16.53 -2.76
N TRP A 76 -3.28 15.96 -3.68
CA TRP A 76 -2.88 16.64 -4.91
C TRP A 76 -4.10 17.02 -5.77
N TRP A 77 -5.09 16.13 -5.93
CA TRP A 77 -6.32 16.44 -6.66
C TRP A 77 -7.15 17.55 -6.00
N ALA A 78 -7.21 17.57 -4.66
CA ALA A 78 -7.99 18.56 -3.92
C ALA A 78 -7.32 19.95 -3.87
N THR A 79 -5.99 20.01 -3.89
CA THR A 79 -5.24 21.27 -3.73
C THR A 79 -4.58 21.77 -5.01
N GLU A 80 -4.60 20.96 -6.07
CA GLU A 80 -3.90 21.20 -7.34
C GLU A 80 -2.39 21.44 -7.20
N ASP A 81 -1.81 21.16 -6.03
CA ASP A 81 -0.41 21.37 -5.69
C ASP A 81 0.26 20.05 -5.29
N LEU A 82 1.08 19.51 -6.18
CA LEU A 82 1.81 18.27 -5.95
C LEU A 82 2.93 18.46 -4.91
N ALA A 83 3.61 19.61 -4.91
CA ALA A 83 4.71 19.86 -4.00
C ALA A 83 4.19 19.97 -2.57
N GLY A 84 3.15 20.77 -2.36
CA GLY A 84 2.48 20.88 -1.06
C GLY A 84 1.85 19.56 -0.60
N ALA A 85 1.29 18.76 -1.51
CA ALA A 85 0.79 17.43 -1.18
C ALA A 85 1.90 16.48 -0.70
N MET A 86 3.09 16.57 -1.31
CA MET A 86 4.26 15.79 -0.89
C MET A 86 4.78 16.23 0.48
N ASP A 87 4.84 17.54 0.74
CA ASP A 87 5.27 18.08 2.03
C ASP A 87 4.35 17.63 3.18
N ARG A 88 3.03 17.67 2.94
CA ARG A 88 2.03 17.16 3.91
C ARG A 88 2.14 15.65 4.11
N ALA A 89 2.38 14.90 3.04
CA ALA A 89 2.59 13.46 3.10
C ALA A 89 3.83 13.09 3.93
N TRP A 90 4.92 13.85 3.76
CA TRP A 90 6.16 13.66 4.51
C TRP A 90 5.97 13.95 5.99
N LEU A 91 5.26 15.05 6.31
CA LEU A 91 4.92 15.39 7.69
C LEU A 91 4.06 14.30 8.35
N ARG A 92 3.07 13.77 7.64
CA ARG A 92 2.26 12.65 8.12
C ARG A 92 3.10 11.39 8.36
N LEU A 93 4.03 11.06 7.45
CA LEU A 93 4.91 9.91 7.63
C LEU A 93 5.83 10.08 8.85
N ARG A 94 6.41 11.27 9.02
CA ARG A 94 7.24 11.60 10.18
C ARG A 94 6.47 11.42 11.49
N ILE A 95 5.25 11.96 11.58
CA ILE A 95 4.40 11.82 12.78
C ILE A 95 4.14 10.34 13.08
N LEU A 96 3.82 9.53 12.07
CA LEU A 96 3.58 8.10 12.26
C LEU A 96 4.82 7.38 12.81
N LEU A 97 6.00 7.69 12.29
CA LEU A 97 7.26 7.11 12.76
C LEU A 97 7.60 7.56 14.19
N GLU A 98 7.36 8.83 14.51
CA GLU A 98 7.59 9.39 15.84
C GLU A 98 6.67 8.76 16.89
N ILE A 99 5.39 8.54 16.54
CA ILE A 99 4.45 7.79 17.38
C ILE A 99 4.91 6.33 17.54
N ALA A 100 5.31 5.67 16.45
CA ALA A 100 5.78 4.29 16.51
C ALA A 100 7.04 4.14 17.38
N ALA A 101 7.98 5.09 17.29
CA ALA A 101 9.17 5.13 18.13
C ALA A 101 8.81 5.35 19.61
N ALA A 102 7.90 6.29 19.91
CA ALA A 102 7.44 6.53 21.27
C ALA A 102 6.77 5.30 21.90
N ILE A 103 5.99 4.55 21.11
CA ILE A 103 5.37 3.29 21.56
C ILE A 103 6.46 2.24 21.83
N ALA A 104 7.44 2.10 20.94
CA ALA A 104 8.52 1.12 21.10
C ALA A 104 9.45 1.41 22.29
N GLU A 105 9.63 2.68 22.67
CA GLU A 105 10.36 3.08 23.88
C GLU A 105 9.54 2.87 25.17
N SER A 106 8.20 2.86 25.04
CA SER A 106 7.29 2.70 26.19
C SER A 106 6.98 1.23 26.56
N ASP A 107 7.34 0.29 25.69
CA ASP A 107 7.29 -1.17 25.91
C ASP A 107 8.59 -1.68 26.56
#